data_AF-G7EGU1-F1
#
_entry.id   AF-G7EGU1-F1
#
_cell.length_a   1.000
_cell.length_b   1.000
_cell.length_c   1.000
_cell.angle_alpha   90.00
_cell.angle_beta   90.00
_cell.angle_gamma   90.00
#
_symmetry.space_group_name_H-M   'P 1'
#
loop_
_entity.id
_entity.type
_entity.pdbx_description
1 polymer ?
#
loop_
_entity_poly.entity_id
_entity_poly.type
_entity_poly.pdbx_seq_one_letter_code
_entity_poly.pdbx_strand_id
1 'polypeptide(L)'
;MYFFIGVSCLTTLPIAAKNINTFIYIPAGSLSDSLREVANAYAVSFSSNPSLINDKTTSILVGDHTLAQALDFLLRGSELTYEIQDNGFVIFQKK
;
A
#
# COMPACT_ATOMS: atom_id res chain seq x y z
N MET A 1 53.24 2.07 -1.31
CA MET A 1 52.33 1.97 -2.48
C MET A 1 50.92 1.92 -1.90
N TYR A 2 50.15 3.01 -1.98
CA TYR A 2 48.81 3.09 -1.38
C TYR A 2 47.79 2.53 -2.36
N PHE A 3 47.11 1.45 -1.98
CA PHE A 3 45.98 0.89 -2.73
C PHE A 3 44.68 1.27 -2.00
N PHE A 4 44.01 2.30 -2.52
CA PHE A 4 42.59 2.57 -2.22
C PHE A 4 41.76 1.74 -3.20
N ILE A 5 40.90 0.85 -2.71
CA ILE A 5 39.80 0.27 -3.51
C ILE A 5 38.50 0.62 -2.82
N GLY A 6 37.65 1.28 -3.61
CA GLY A 6 36.49 2.04 -3.16
C GLY A 6 35.38 1.18 -2.57
N VAL A 7 34.85 1.68 -1.46
CA VAL A 7 33.56 1.26 -0.93
C VAL A 7 32.49 1.86 -1.83
N SER A 8 31.99 1.08 -2.79
CA SER A 8 30.75 1.43 -3.50
C SER A 8 29.61 1.34 -2.50
N CYS A 9 29.30 2.47 -1.89
CA CYS A 9 28.10 2.62 -1.07
C CYS A 9 26.89 2.48 -1.99
N LEU A 10 26.28 1.30 -2.02
CA LEU A 10 24.94 1.09 -2.58
C LEU A 10 23.97 1.85 -1.68
N THR A 11 23.74 3.13 -1.96
CA THR A 11 22.66 3.87 -1.32
C THR A 11 21.34 3.29 -1.84
N THR A 12 20.73 2.40 -1.08
CA THR A 12 19.33 2.02 -1.25
C THR A 12 18.50 3.30 -1.12
N LEU A 13 17.97 3.82 -2.23
CA LEU A 13 17.01 4.91 -2.19
C LEU A 13 15.80 4.42 -1.39
N PRO A 14 15.40 5.09 -0.30
CA PRO A 14 14.11 4.83 0.29
C PRO A 14 13.08 5.31 -0.74
N ILE A 15 12.45 4.37 -1.45
CA ILE A 15 11.33 4.70 -2.33
C ILE A 15 10.20 5.09 -1.40
N ALA A 16 10.07 6.39 -1.16
CA ALA A 16 8.90 6.96 -0.50
C ALA A 16 7.70 6.79 -1.44
N ALA A 17 7.14 5.57 -1.49
CA ALA A 17 5.97 5.19 -2.28
C ALA A 17 4.69 5.97 -1.88
N LYS A 18 4.79 6.84 -0.86
CA LYS A 18 3.68 7.55 -0.23
C LYS A 18 2.99 8.58 -1.12
N ASN A 19 3.69 9.18 -2.09
CA ASN A 19 3.16 10.30 -2.89
C ASN A 19 3.31 10.14 -4.42
N ILE A 20 3.62 8.93 -4.89
CA ILE A 20 3.67 8.67 -6.33
C ILE A 20 2.28 8.30 -6.84
N ASN A 21 1.84 8.96 -7.91
CA ASN A 21 0.66 8.51 -8.65
C ASN A 21 1.03 7.27 -9.46
N THR A 22 0.24 6.21 -9.32
CA THR A 22 0.38 4.97 -10.07
C THR A 22 -0.95 4.65 -10.72
N PHE A 23 -0.93 4.35 -12.01
CA PHE A 23 -2.11 3.84 -12.70
C PHE A 23 -2.41 2.43 -12.19
N ILE A 24 -3.55 2.28 -11.53
CA ILE A 24 -3.98 1.00 -10.95
C ILE A 24 -5.32 0.56 -11.54
N TYR A 25 -5.52 -0.74 -11.57
CA TYR A 25 -6.80 -1.40 -11.83
C TYR A 25 -7.01 -2.46 -10.76
N ILE A 26 -8.00 -2.25 -9.90
CA ILE A 26 -8.39 -3.15 -8.83
C ILE A 26 -9.84 -3.57 -9.11
N PRO A 27 -10.11 -4.81 -9.54
CA PRO A 27 -11.46 -5.32 -9.72
C PRO A 27 -12.30 -5.25 -8.44
N ALA A 28 -13.61 -5.20 -8.61
CA ALA A 28 -14.54 -5.38 -7.51
C ALA A 28 -14.41 -6.80 -6.95
N GLY A 29 -14.42 -6.93 -5.63
CA GLY A 29 -14.20 -8.22 -4.98
C GLY A 29 -14.18 -8.13 -3.46
N SER A 30 -13.49 -9.07 -2.83
CA SER A 30 -13.26 -9.01 -1.39
C SER A 30 -12.31 -7.87 -1.05
N LEU A 31 -12.53 -7.21 0.09
CA LEU A 31 -11.64 -6.16 0.57
C LEU A 31 -10.22 -6.70 0.78
N SER A 32 -10.10 -7.93 1.25
CA SER A 32 -8.82 -8.63 1.43
C SER A 32 -8.02 -8.74 0.13
N ASP A 33 -8.67 -9.15 -0.96
CA ASP A 33 -8.02 -9.29 -2.26
C ASP A 33 -7.67 -7.92 -2.85
N SER A 34 -8.57 -6.93 -2.77
CA SER A 34 -8.29 -5.57 -3.24
C SER A 34 -7.13 -4.91 -2.50
N LEU A 35 -7.02 -5.07 -1.18
CA LEU A 35 -5.89 -4.55 -0.40
C LEU A 35 -4.58 -5.25 -0.77
N ARG A 36 -4.62 -6.55 -1.06
CA ARG A 36 -3.46 -7.29 -1.56
C ARG A 36 -3.02 -6.80 -2.94
N GLU A 37 -3.97 -6.54 -3.84
CA GLU A 37 -3.67 -6.00 -5.16
C GLU A 37 -3.10 -4.58 -5.10
N VAL A 38 -3.63 -3.72 -4.22
CA VAL A 38 -3.03 -2.40 -3.95
C VAL A 38 -1.61 -2.56 -3.41
N ALA A 39 -1.38 -3.42 -2.42
CA ALA A 39 -0.05 -3.65 -1.88
C ALA A 39 0.95 -4.08 -2.98
N ASN A 40 0.52 -4.97 -3.87
CA ASN A 40 1.31 -5.41 -5.02
C ASN A 40 1.59 -4.27 -6.01
N ALA A 41 0.59 -3.44 -6.32
CA ALA A 41 0.72 -2.35 -7.28
C ALA A 41 1.74 -1.28 -6.85
N TYR A 42 1.83 -1.03 -5.54
CA TYR A 42 2.79 -0.06 -4.97
C TYR A 42 4.08 -0.73 -4.45
N ALA A 43 4.24 -2.04 -4.63
CA ALA A 43 5.38 -2.83 -4.13
C ALA A 43 5.63 -2.65 -2.62
N VAL A 44 4.55 -2.65 -1.82
CA VAL A 44 4.59 -2.48 -0.37
C VAL A 44 3.97 -3.68 0.37
N SER A 45 4.24 -3.78 1.68
CA SER A 45 3.60 -4.79 2.54
C SER A 45 2.26 -4.29 3.11
N PHE A 46 1.38 -5.21 3.48
CA PHE A 46 0.10 -4.90 4.13
C PHE A 46 -0.14 -5.80 5.33
N SER A 47 -0.69 -5.24 6.41
CA SER A 47 -1.14 -5.99 7.59
C SER A 47 -2.52 -5.54 8.08
N SER A 48 -3.32 -6.50 8.54
CA SER A 48 -4.62 -6.24 9.19
C SER A 48 -5.03 -7.43 10.06
N ASN A 49 -6.03 -7.20 10.92
CA ASN A 49 -6.77 -8.30 11.52
C ASN A 49 -7.77 -8.88 10.50
N PRO A 50 -7.70 -10.17 10.12
CA PRO A 50 -8.59 -10.78 9.13
C PRO A 50 -10.08 -10.63 9.45
N SER A 51 -10.46 -10.61 10.74
CA SER A 51 -11.85 -10.47 11.16
C SER A 51 -12.45 -9.10 10.80
N LEU A 52 -11.63 -8.11 10.48
CA LEU A 52 -12.08 -6.77 10.09
C LEU A 52 -12.37 -6.66 8.59
N ILE A 53 -11.78 -7.54 7.77
CA ILE A 53 -11.75 -7.36 6.31
C ILE A 53 -12.37 -8.50 5.51
N ASN A 54 -12.41 -9.72 6.05
CA ASN A 54 -12.79 -10.92 5.28
C ASN A 54 -14.23 -10.92 4.78
N ASP A 55 -15.16 -10.30 5.51
CA ASP A 55 -16.58 -10.24 5.15
C ASP A 55 -16.95 -8.93 4.44
N LYS A 56 -15.96 -8.13 4.02
CA LYS A 56 -16.17 -6.84 3.36
C LYS A 56 -15.84 -6.94 1.87
N THR A 57 -16.53 -6.11 1.09
CA THR A 57 -16.34 -6.02 -0.36
C THR A 57 -16.00 -4.61 -0.78
N THR A 58 -15.45 -4.49 -1.99
CA THR A 58 -14.98 -3.24 -2.59
C THR A 58 -15.58 -3.06 -3.97
N SER A 59 -15.75 -1.80 -4.35
CA SER A 59 -16.05 -1.41 -5.72
C SER A 59 -14.78 -1.40 -6.57
N ILE A 60 -14.97 -1.47 -7.88
CA ILE A 60 -13.88 -1.28 -8.84
C ILE A 60 -13.16 0.05 -8.61
N LEU A 61 -11.83 0.02 -8.63
CA LEU A 61 -10.97 1.20 -8.57
C LEU A 61 -10.05 1.20 -9.78
N VAL A 62 -10.09 2.29 -10.55
CA VAL A 62 -9.28 2.45 -11.76
C VAL A 62 -8.77 3.89 -11.89
N GLY A 63 -7.57 4.04 -12.45
CA GLY A 63 -6.97 5.33 -12.77
C GLY A 63 -5.70 5.60 -11.97
N ASP A 64 -5.19 6.83 -12.11
CA ASP A 64 -4.01 7.30 -11.41
C ASP A 64 -4.35 7.72 -9.98
N HIS A 65 -3.85 6.97 -9.01
CA HIS A 65 -4.05 7.25 -7.59
C HIS A 65 -2.71 7.24 -6.86
N THR A 66 -2.61 7.95 -5.75
CA THR A 66 -1.59 7.66 -4.74
C THR A 66 -2.03 6.47 -3.89
N LEU A 67 -1.10 5.85 -3.17
CA LEU A 67 -1.43 4.79 -2.20
C LEU A 67 -2.52 5.25 -1.21
N ALA A 68 -2.41 6.46 -0.67
CA ALA A 68 -3.39 7.03 0.24
C ALA A 68 -4.77 7.16 -0.40
N GLN A 69 -4.85 7.71 -1.63
CA GLN A 69 -6.12 7.85 -2.36
C GLN A 69 -6.77 6.51 -2.67
N ALA A 70 -5.98 5.50 -3.03
CA ALA A 70 -6.48 4.15 -3.27
C ALA A 70 -7.06 3.54 -1.99
N LEU A 71 -6.36 3.67 -0.86
CA LEU A 71 -6.84 3.19 0.44
C LEU A 71 -8.09 3.93 0.91
N ASP A 72 -8.13 5.26 0.78
CA ASP A 72 -9.31 6.08 1.10
C ASP A 72 -10.54 5.65 0.28
N PHE A 73 -10.34 5.32 -1.00
CA PHE A 73 -11.40 4.82 -1.85
C PHE A 73 -11.90 3.44 -1.39
N LEU A 74 -10.98 2.48 -1.16
CA LEU A 74 -11.35 1.11 -0.78
C LEU A 74 -12.01 1.04 0.60
N LEU A 75 -11.63 1.91 1.53
CA LEU A 75 -12.18 1.94 2.90
C LEU A 75 -13.38 2.89 3.04
N ARG A 76 -13.84 3.51 1.95
CA ARG A 76 -14.92 4.49 2.00
C ARG A 76 -16.21 3.86 2.53
N GLY A 77 -16.86 4.54 3.46
CA GLY A 77 -18.09 4.05 4.08
C GLY A 77 -17.88 2.90 5.08
N SER A 78 -16.63 2.50 5.33
CA SER A 78 -16.29 1.56 6.40
C SER A 78 -15.88 2.28 7.69
N GLU A 79 -15.99 1.57 8.80
CA GLU A 79 -15.41 1.96 10.09
C GLU A 79 -13.91 1.68 10.17
N LEU A 80 -13.25 1.39 9.04
CA LEU A 80 -11.82 1.12 8.98
C LEU A 80 -11.05 2.38 8.57
N THR A 81 -9.80 2.42 8.99
CA THR A 81 -8.80 3.42 8.60
C THR A 81 -7.44 2.75 8.43
N TYR A 82 -6.45 3.53 8.01
CA TYR A 82 -5.13 3.04 7.68
C TYR A 82 -4.02 3.93 8.27
N GLU A 83 -2.86 3.33 8.47
CA GLU A 83 -1.62 4.04 8.73
C GLU A 83 -0.56 3.58 7.73
N ILE A 84 0.01 4.53 6.98
CA ILE A 84 1.12 4.26 6.05
C ILE A 84 2.43 4.37 6.80
N GLN A 85 3.23 3.31 6.74
CA GLN A 85 4.56 3.17 7.31
C GLN A 85 5.60 3.07 6.18
N ASP A 86 6.89 3.06 6.52
CA ASP A 86 7.99 3.13 5.54
C ASP A 86 7.97 2.00 4.50
N ASN A 87 7.46 0.81 4.85
CA ASN A 87 7.46 -0.37 3.98
C ASN A 87 6.06 -0.97 3.73
N GLY A 88 4.99 -0.21 4.02
CA GLY A 88 3.65 -0.79 4.01
C GLY A 88 2.56 0.07 4.60
N PHE A 89 1.42 -0.56 4.80
CA PHE A 89 0.30 0.04 5.51
C PHE A 89 -0.39 -0.98 6.43
N VAL A 90 -0.98 -0.47 7.50
CA VAL A 90 -1.75 -1.26 8.47
C VAL A 90 -3.20 -0.79 8.46
N ILE A 91 -4.15 -1.72 8.44
CA ILE A 91 -5.60 -1.44 8.50
C ILE A 91 -6.13 -1.77 9.89
N PHE A 92 -6.91 -0.85 10.46
CA PHE A 92 -7.50 -0.98 11.79
C PHE A 92 -8.84 -0.24 11.88
N GLN A 93 -9.62 -0.51 12.93
CA GLN A 93 -10.90 0.14 13.16
C GLN A 93 -10.70 1.56 13.70
N LYS A 94 -11.48 2.52 13.19
CA LYS A 94 -11.58 3.87 13.74
C LYS A 94 -12.08 3.78 15.18
N LYS A 95 -11.37 4.41 16.10
CA LYS A 95 -11.83 4.55 17.50
C LYS A 95 -12.93 5.59 17.61
#